data_AF-A0A1M5HVJ8-F1
#
_entry.id   AF-A0A1M5HVJ8-F1
#
_cell.length_a   1.000
_cell.length_b   1.000
_cell.length_c   1.000
_cell.angle_alpha   90.00
_cell.angle_beta   90.00
_cell.angle_gamma   90.00
#
_symmetry.space_group_name_H-M   'P 1'
#
loop_
_entity.id
_entity.type
_entity.pdbx_description
1 polymer ?
#
loop_
_entity_poly.entity_id
_entity_poly.type
_entity_poly.pdbx_seq_one_letter_code
_entity_poly.pdbx_strand_id
1 'polypeptide(L)' 'MSNGATSRQPLPPPSRSEAVRFSIASTIMEGQSVSEDMERLLHQWKEEAIDDDELMRRALEPEPALADEPVYTPGE' A
#
# COMPACT_ATOMS: atom_id res chain seq x y z
N MET A 1 8.86 -49.49 6.61
CA MET A 1 9.02 -48.36 5.67
C MET A 1 7.94 -47.33 6.04
N SER A 2 8.28 -46.27 6.76
CA SER A 2 7.32 -45.23 7.16
C SER A 2 7.55 -43.99 6.31
N ASN A 3 6.61 -43.70 5.41
CA ASN A 3 6.58 -42.43 4.68
C ASN A 3 6.05 -41.37 5.64
N GLY A 4 6.97 -40.56 6.18
CA GLY A 4 6.62 -39.36 6.94
C GLY A 4 5.88 -38.39 6.02
N ALA A 5 4.56 -38.35 6.13
CA ALA A 5 3.76 -37.28 5.56
C ALA A 5 4.13 -36.00 6.31
N THR A 6 5.07 -35.23 5.76
CA THR A 6 5.32 -33.86 6.21
C THR A 6 4.04 -33.07 5.94
N SER A 7 3.22 -32.90 6.97
CA SER A 7 2.11 -31.96 6.96
C SER A 7 2.64 -30.61 6.54
N ARG A 8 2.29 -30.17 5.32
CA ARG A 8 2.58 -28.81 4.86
C ARG A 8 1.74 -27.86 5.71
N GLN A 9 2.29 -27.39 6.81
CA GLN A 9 1.68 -26.28 7.52
C GLN A 9 1.71 -25.06 6.60
N PRO A 10 0.61 -24.29 6.50
CA PRO A 10 0.62 -23.03 5.79
C PRO A 10 1.66 -22.11 6.43
N LEU A 11 2.40 -21.39 5.60
CA LEU A 11 3.35 -20.39 6.10
C LEU A 11 2.58 -19.36 6.94
N PRO A 12 3.18 -18.85 8.03
CA PRO A 12 2.60 -17.72 8.74
C PRO A 12 2.41 -16.55 7.77
N PRO A 13 1.41 -15.69 7.99
CA PRO A 13 1.21 -14.51 7.15
C PRO A 13 2.48 -13.65 7.16
N PRO A 14 2.84 -13.03 6.01
CA PRO A 14 4.02 -12.18 5.94
C PRO A 14 3.89 -11.01 6.93
N SER A 15 5.03 -10.60 7.49
CA SER A 15 5.06 -9.36 8.29
C SER A 15 4.65 -8.16 7.43
N ARG A 16 4.07 -7.10 8.02
CA ARG A 16 3.73 -5.88 7.27
C ARG A 16 4.95 -5.30 6.53
N SER A 17 6.14 -5.39 7.12
CA SER A 17 7.40 -5.02 6.48
C SER A 17 7.70 -5.80 5.20
N GLU A 18 7.45 -7.11 5.21
CA GLU A 18 7.63 -7.96 4.04
C GLU A 18 6.56 -7.70 2.97
N ALA A 19 5.30 -7.54 3.39
CA ALA A 19 4.20 -7.20 2.50
C ALA A 19 4.42 -5.86 1.77
N VAL A 20 4.93 -4.83 2.46
CA VAL A 20 5.29 -3.55 1.82
C VAL A 20 6.41 -3.74 0.80
N ARG A 21 7.49 -4.43 1.16
CA ARG A 21 8.61 -4.68 0.22
C ARG A 21 8.15 -5.45 -1.02
N PHE A 22 7.30 -6.47 -0.82
CA PHE A 22 6.75 -7.26 -1.90
C PHE A 22 5.87 -6.42 -2.82
N SER A 23 4.98 -5.60 -2.25
CA SER A 23 4.08 -4.73 -3.01
C SER A 23 4.86 -3.74 -3.88
N ILE A 24 5.84 -3.04 -3.30
CA ILE A 24 6.71 -2.10 -4.04
C ILE A 24 7.48 -2.83 -5.15
N ALA A 25 8.07 -3.99 -4.84
CA ALA A 25 8.82 -4.76 -5.83
C ALA A 25 7.93 -5.21 -7.00
N SER A 26 6.71 -5.69 -6.73
CA SER A 26 5.76 -6.11 -7.78
C SER A 26 5.41 -4.94 -8.71
N THR A 27 5.06 -3.78 -8.14
CA THR A 27 4.73 -2.58 -8.90
C THR A 27 5.89 -2.15 -9.82
N ILE A 28 7.12 -2.18 -9.32
CA ILE A 28 8.31 -1.85 -10.12
C ILE A 28 8.56 -2.89 -11.22
N MET A 29 8.37 -4.19 -10.93
CA MET A 29 8.52 -5.27 -11.92
C MET A 29 7.47 -5.18 -13.04
N GLU A 30 6.29 -4.64 -12.75
CA GLU A 30 5.24 -4.34 -13.73
C GLU A 30 5.53 -3.06 -14.55
N GLY A 31 6.66 -2.38 -14.29
CA GLY A 31 7.06 -1.16 -14.98
C GLY A 31 6.32 0.08 -14.49
N GLN A 32 5.63 -0.01 -13.36
CA GLN A 32 4.92 1.11 -12.73
C GLN A 32 5.78 1.74 -11.62
N SER A 33 5.46 2.98 -11.27
CA SER A 33 6.05 3.67 -10.11
C SER A 33 5.05 3.73 -8.97
N VAL A 34 5.54 3.62 -7.74
CA VAL A 34 4.75 3.90 -6.54
C VAL A 34 4.75 5.42 -6.31
N SER A 35 3.58 6.02 -6.07
CA SER A 35 3.52 7.45 -5.73
C SER A 35 4.03 7.70 -4.31
N GLU A 36 4.56 8.90 -4.05
CA GLU A 36 5.02 9.28 -2.70
C GLU A 36 3.89 9.15 -1.65
N ASP A 37 2.65 9.46 -2.04
CA ASP A 37 1.49 9.32 -1.16
C ASP A 37 1.24 7.87 -0.75
N MET A 38 1.38 6.94 -1.71
CA MET A 38 1.25 5.51 -1.48
C MET A 38 2.41 4.98 -0.63
N GLU A 39 3.64 5.46 -0.86
CA GLU A 39 4.79 5.09 -0.02
C GLU A 39 4.59 5.52 1.44
N ARG A 40 4.09 6.75 1.67
CA ARG A 40 3.77 7.23 3.02
C ARG A 40 2.65 6.41 3.66
N LEU A 41 1.63 6.05 2.89
CA LEU A 41 0.51 5.25 3.39
C LEU A 41 0.97 3.83 3.79
N LEU A 42 1.74 3.16 2.93
CA LEU A 42 2.34 1.86 3.23
C LEU A 42 3.28 1.93 4.43
N HIS A 43 4.02 3.03 4.61
CA HIS A 43 4.85 3.24 5.80
C HIS A 43 4.03 3.36 7.09
N GLN A 44 2.94 4.12 7.07
CA GLN A 44 2.03 4.24 8.23
C GLN A 44 1.42 2.90 8.61
N TRP A 45 1.01 2.10 7.61
CA TRP A 45 0.51 0.76 7.83
C TRP A 45 1.59 -0.17 8.41
N LYS A 46 2.80 -0.13 7.87
CA LYS A 46 3.97 -0.89 8.36
C LYS A 46 4.30 -0.61 9.83
N GLU A 47 4.18 0.64 10.27
CA GLU A 47 4.40 1.08 11.66
C GLU A 47 3.16 0.92 12.55
N GLU A 48 2.10 0.28 12.05
CA GLU A 48 0.82 0.07 12.77
C GLU A 48 0.11 1.36 13.19
N ALA A 49 0.46 2.50 12.58
CA ALA A 49 -0.22 3.77 12.80
C ALA A 49 -1.62 3.81 12.17
N ILE A 50 -1.87 2.96 11.17
CA ILE A 50 -3.17 2.69 10.56
C ILE A 50 -3.39 1.18 10.43
N ASP A 51 -4.66 0.77 10.43
CA ASP A 51 -5.06 -0.61 10.19
C ASP A 51 -5.31 -0.89 8.69
N ASP A 52 -5.73 -2.12 8.38
CA ASP A 52 -5.93 -2.58 7.02
C ASP A 52 -7.13 -1.88 6.37
N ASP A 53 -8.18 -1.60 7.14
CA ASP A 53 -9.39 -0.91 6.65
C ASP A 53 -9.08 0.54 6.28
N GLU A 54 -8.32 1.24 7.12
CA GLU A 54 -7.90 2.62 6.86
C GLU A 54 -6.89 2.71 5.70
N LEU A 55 -6.00 1.73 5.56
CA LEU A 55 -5.14 1.58 4.37
C LEU A 55 -5.98 1.49 3.10
N MET A 56 -6.99 0.60 3.08
CA MET A 56 -7.84 0.40 1.91
C MET A 56 -8.69 1.63 1.59
N ARG A 57 -9.29 2.27 2.61
CA ARG A 57 -10.08 3.49 2.44
C ARG A 57 -9.25 4.60 1.79
N ARG A 58 -8.05 4.87 2.32
CA ARG A 58 -7.17 5.95 1.81
C ARG A 58 -6.51 5.63 0.48
N ALA A 59 -6.34 4.35 0.15
CA ALA A 59 -5.85 3.94 -1.17
C ALA A 59 -6.91 4.11 -2.27
N LEU A 60 -8.19 3.92 -1.94
CA LEU A 60 -9.32 4.04 -2.88
C LEU A 60 -9.84 5.47 -3.02
N GLU A 61 -9.79 6.23 -1.94
CA GLU A 61 -10.19 7.63 -1.87
C GLU A 61 -9.00 8.48 -1.40
N PRO A 62 -7.99 8.69 -2.26
CA PRO A 62 -6.93 9.63 -1.93
C PRO A 62 -7.58 11.00 -1.68
N GLU A 63 -7.29 11.60 -0.52
CA GLU A 63 -7.75 12.95 -0.17
C GLU A 63 -7.58 13.84 -1.40
N PRO A 64 -8.62 14.58 -1.83
CA PRO A 64 -8.46 15.47 -2.97
C PRO A 64 -7.29 16.39 -2.66
N ALA A 65 -6.25 16.35 -3.50
CA ALA A 65 -5.27 17.42 -3.52
C ALA A 65 -6.11 18.69 -3.60
N LEU A 66 -6.06 19.52 -2.55
CA LEU A 66 -6.82 20.76 -2.47
C LEU A 66 -6.72 21.39 -3.85
N ALA A 67 -7.83 21.37 -4.58
CA ALA A 67 -7.83 21.92 -5.93
C ALA A 67 -7.32 23.34 -5.74
N ASP A 68 -6.18 23.65 -6.35
CA ASP A 68 -5.80 25.04 -6.57
C ASP A 68 -7.02 25.63 -7.29
N GLU A 69 -7.90 26.27 -6.53
CA GLU A 69 -9.05 26.93 -7.10
C GLU A 69 -8.45 27.91 -8.11
N PRO A 70 -8.82 27.84 -9.41
CA PRO A 70 -8.40 28.86 -10.32
C PRO A 70 -8.94 30.17 -9.73
N VAL A 71 -8.04 31.04 -9.29
CA VAL A 71 -8.39 32.41 -8.92
C VAL A 71 -9.08 32.99 -10.14
N TYR A 72 -10.41 33.00 -10.11
CA TYR A 72 -11.20 33.66 -11.11
C TYR A 72 -10.96 35.15 -10.89
N THR A 73 -10.03 35.73 -11.63
CA THR A 73 -10.02 37.17 -11.87
C THR A 73 -11.08 37.41 -12.95
N PRO A 74 -12.27 37.96 -12.61
CA PRO A 74 -13.16 38.44 -13.66
C PRO A 74 -12.40 39.51 -14.43
N GLY A 75 -12.30 39.35 -15.75
CA GLY A 75 -11.69 40.36 -16.60
C GLY A 75 -12.49 41.66 -16.55
N GLU A 76 -11.80 42.76 -16.25
CA GLU A 76 -11.64 43.99 -17.06
C GLU A 76 -11.01 45.11 -16.21
#